data_AF-A0A7W1EQA1-F1
#
_entry.id   AF-A0A7W1EQA1-F1
#
_cell.length_a   1.000
_cell.length_b   1.000
_cell.length_c   1.000
_cell.angle_alpha   90.00
_cell.angle_beta   90.00
_cell.angle_gamma   90.00
#
_symmetry.space_group_name_H-M   'P 1'
#
loop_
_entity.id
_entity.type
_entity.pdbx_description
1 polymer ?
#
loop_
_entity_poly.entity_id
_entity_poly.type
_entity_poly.pdbx_seq_one_letter_code
_entity_poly.pdbx_strand_id
1 'polypeptide(L)' 'MSDAPAGDHPELIWFGGRLVPWASATVHVMTHALHYGSSVFEGMRCYGTPNGPAIFRAREHLRRLL' A
#
# COMPACT_ATOMS: atom_id res chain seq x y z
N MET A 1 -26.10 12.67 -3.24
CA MET A 1 -25.93 11.21 -3.36
C MET A 1 -24.50 10.90 -2.99
N SER A 2 -24.15 10.36 -1.83
CA SER A 2 -24.77 10.07 -0.54
C SER A 2 -23.55 9.65 0.27
N ASP A 3 -23.34 10.21 1.44
CA ASP A 3 -22.20 9.91 2.32
C ASP A 3 -21.96 8.40 2.45
N ALA A 4 -20.87 7.92 1.85
CA ALA A 4 -20.33 6.61 2.19
C ALA A 4 -19.66 6.74 3.56
N PRO A 5 -19.83 5.77 4.48
CA PRO A 5 -19.14 5.81 5.77
C PRO A 5 -17.64 5.94 5.50
N ALA A 6 -16.91 6.72 6.30
CA ALA A 6 -15.45 6.86 6.19
C ALA A 6 -14.84 5.44 6.10
N GLY A 7 -14.39 5.08 4.89
CA GLY A 7 -14.17 3.68 4.52
C GLY A 7 -12.98 3.09 5.26
N ASP A 8 -12.97 1.76 5.40
CA ASP A 8 -11.91 0.94 5.99
C ASP A 8 -10.59 0.95 5.16
N HIS A 9 -10.38 2.00 4.37
CA HIS A 9 -9.36 2.14 3.35
C HIS A 9 -8.66 3.49 3.50
N PRO A 10 -7.35 3.57 3.20
CA PRO A 10 -6.63 4.84 3.22
C PRO A 10 -7.15 5.76 2.11
N GLU A 11 -6.96 7.07 2.26
CA GLU A 11 -7.35 8.05 1.23
C GLU A 11 -6.47 7.98 -0.01
N LEU A 12 -5.16 7.74 0.18
CA LEU A 12 -4.14 7.76 -0.87
C LEU A 12 -3.32 6.47 -0.89
N ILE A 13 -2.89 6.05 -2.09
CA ILE A 13 -1.94 4.98 -2.34
C ILE A 13 -0.79 5.51 -3.20
N TRP A 14 0.44 5.09 -2.90
CA TRP A 14 1.57 5.31 -3.80
C TRP A 14 1.55 4.28 -4.94
N PHE A 15 1.33 4.73 -6.17
CA PHE A 15 1.15 3.89 -7.35
C PHE A 15 1.87 4.50 -8.55
N GLY A 16 2.82 3.77 -9.14
CA GLY A 16 3.54 4.19 -10.34
C GLY A 16 4.34 5.49 -10.17
N GLY A 17 4.99 5.70 -9.01
CA GLY A 17 5.84 6.88 -8.77
C GLY A 17 5.13 8.09 -8.14
N ARG A 18 3.83 8.01 -7.86
CA ARG A 18 3.03 9.14 -7.34
C ARG A 18 1.97 8.70 -6.34
N LEU A 19 1.51 9.62 -5.50
CA LEU A 19 0.32 9.42 -4.66
C LEU A 19 -0.95 9.64 -5.49
N VAL A 20 -1.88 8.69 -5.44
CA VAL A 20 -3.19 8.74 -6.10
C VAL A 20 -4.31 8.40 -5.12
N PRO A 21 -5.56 8.84 -5.34
CA PRO A 21 -6.70 8.38 -4.56
C PRO A 21 -6.78 6.85 -4.55
N TRP A 22 -7.12 6.25 -3.41
CA TRP A 22 -7.21 4.79 -3.25
C TRP A 22 -8.03 4.13 -4.37
N ALA A 23 -9.19 4.69 -4.69
CA ALA A 23 -10.09 4.18 -5.73
C ALA A 23 -9.49 4.21 -7.15
N SER A 24 -8.43 5.00 -7.38
CA SER A 24 -7.73 5.12 -8.67
C SER A 24 -6.53 4.16 -8.80
N ALA A 25 -6.11 3.49 -7.73
CA ALA A 25 -5.00 2.53 -7.74
C ALA A 25 -5.46 1.17 -8.31
N THR A 26 -5.87 1.15 -9.58
CA THR A 26 -6.42 -0.04 -10.26
C THR A 26 -5.41 -0.67 -11.22
N VAL A 27 -5.56 -1.97 -11.46
CA VAL A 27 -4.87 -2.71 -12.54
C VAL A 27 -5.90 -3.33 -13.49
N HIS A 28 -5.53 -3.59 -14.74
CA HIS A 28 -6.42 -4.27 -15.68
C HIS A 28 -6.67 -5.72 -15.24
N VAL A 29 -7.86 -6.26 -15.52
CA VAL A 29 -8.22 -7.64 -15.14
C VAL A 29 -7.28 -8.69 -15.74
N MET A 30 -6.63 -8.39 -16.87
CA MET A 30 -5.65 -9.27 -17.51
C MET A 30 -4.21 -9.10 -16.99
N THR A 31 -3.99 -8.38 -15.89
CA THR A 31 -2.65 -8.25 -15.30
C THR A 31 -2.08 -9.62 -14.95
N HIS A 32 -0.90 -9.93 -15.47
CA HIS A 32 -0.26 -11.24 -15.32
C HIS A 32 -0.13 -11.70 -13.87
N ALA A 33 0.19 -10.79 -12.95
CA ALA A 33 0.29 -11.12 -11.52
C ALA A 33 -1.02 -11.65 -10.91
N LEU A 34 -2.19 -11.24 -11.42
CA LEU A 34 -3.48 -11.74 -10.95
C LEU A 34 -3.76 -13.18 -11.39
N HIS A 35 -3.28 -13.58 -12.56
CA HIS A 35 -3.55 -14.90 -13.14
C HIS A 35 -2.46 -15.93 -12.83
N TYR A 36 -1.21 -15.47 -12.66
CA TYR A 36 -0.04 -16.33 -12.56
C TYR A 36 0.78 -16.09 -11.29
N GLY A 37 0.33 -15.22 -10.37
CA GLY A 37 0.97 -15.00 -9.07
C GLY A 37 2.37 -14.37 -9.15
N SER A 38 2.73 -13.75 -10.27
CA SER A 38 4.05 -13.14 -10.51
C SER A 38 4.23 -11.80 -9.78
N SER A 39 4.16 -11.82 -8.46
CA SER A 39 4.30 -10.64 -7.60
C SER A 39 5.07 -10.97 -6.34
N VAL A 40 5.83 -10.00 -5.84
CA VAL A 40 6.39 -10.00 -4.48
C VAL A 40 5.74 -8.87 -3.70
N PHE A 41 5.60 -9.04 -2.38
CA PHE A 41 5.04 -8.03 -1.50
C PHE A 41 5.73 -8.03 -0.15
N GLU A 42 5.53 -6.97 0.63
CA GLU A 42 6.04 -6.84 1.99
C GLU A 42 4.93 -6.47 2.97
N GLY A 43 5.14 -6.85 4.22
CA GLY A 43 4.29 -6.47 5.34
C GLY A 43 5.11 -5.65 6.34
N MET A 44 4.79 -4.36 6.47
CA MET A 44 5.42 -3.46 7.44
C MET A 44 4.38 -2.93 8.41
N ARG A 45 4.80 -2.59 9.62
CA ARG A 45 3.95 -1.93 10.62
C ARG A 45 4.57 -0.63 11.10
N CYS A 46 3.73 0.39 11.21
CA CYS A 46 4.06 1.67 11.83
C CYS A 46 3.48 1.71 13.24
N TYR A 47 4.27 2.18 14.19
CA TYR A 47 3.87 2.30 15.59
C TYR A 47 4.05 3.74 16.06
N GLY A 48 3.17 4.19 16.94
CA GLY A 48 3.40 5.44 17.68
C GLY A 48 4.59 5.29 18.62
N THR A 49 5.50 6.26 18.60
CA THR A 49 6.62 6.35 19.55
C THR A 49 6.63 7.73 20.19
N PRO A 50 7.36 7.95 21.31
CA PRO A 50 7.49 9.28 21.91
C PRO A 50 8.03 10.36 20.95
N ASN A 51 8.77 9.97 19.91
CA ASN A 51 9.35 10.88 18.90
C ASN A 51 8.52 10.94 17.60
N GLY A 52 7.29 10.42 17.61
CA GLY A 52 6.41 10.33 16.44
C GLY A 52 6.29 8.92 15.87
N PRO A 53 5.46 8.72 14.82
CA PRO A 53 5.27 7.42 14.19
C PRO A 53 6.56 6.87 13.56
N ALA A 54 6.85 5.60 13.79
CA ALA A 54 8.04 4.93 13.25
C ALA A 54 7.70 3.57 12.65
N ILE A 55 8.31 3.27 11.50
CA ILE A 55 8.20 1.96 10.84
C ILE A 55 9.25 1.01 11.43
N PHE A 56 8.81 -0.10 12.00
CA PHE A 56 9.71 -1.08 12.59
C PHE A 56 10.54 -1.79 11.51
N ARG A 57 11.88 -1.74 11.64
CA ARG A 57 12.85 -2.40 10.74
C ARG A 57 12.66 -2.07 9.25
N ALA A 58 12.32 -0.82 8.95
CA ALA A 58 12.00 -0.37 7.60
C ALA A 58 13.06 -0.74 6.54
N ARG A 59 14.36 -0.57 6.87
CA ARG A 59 15.45 -0.86 5.93
C ARG A 59 15.55 -2.35 5.59
N GLU A 60 15.32 -3.22 6.55
CA GLU A 60 15.39 -4.67 6.34
C GLU A 60 14.20 -5.19 5.54
N HIS A 61 13.00 -4.65 5.76
CA HIS A 61 11.84 -4.95 4.93
C HIS A 61 12.08 -4.51 3.47
N LEU A 62 12.58 -3.29 3.25
CA LEU A 62 12.91 -2.81 1.90
C LEU A 62 14.00 -3.66 1.23
N ARG A 63 15.01 -4.10 1.98
CA ARG A 63 16.05 -5.00 1.46
C ARG A 63 15.51 -6.38 1.09
N ARG A 64 14.51 -6.90 1.79
CA ARG A 64 13.92 -8.21 1.46
C ARG A 64 12.98 -8.13 0.25
N LEU A 65 12.38 -6.95 0.01
CA LEU A 65 11.51 -6.71 -1.13
C LEU A 65 12.26 -6.65 -2.47
N LEU A 66 13.47 -6.06 -2.47
CA LEU A 66 14.32 -5.87 -3.65
C LEU A 66 15.28 -7.04 -3.84
#